data_AF-A0A2V9F5I2-F1
#
_entry.id   AF-A0A2V9F5I2-F1
#
_cell.length_a   1.000
_cell.length_b   1.000
_cell.length_c   1.000
_cell.angle_alpha   90.00
_cell.angle_beta   90.00
_cell.angle_gamma   90.00
#
_symmetry.space_group_name_H-M   'P 1'
#
loop_
_entity.id
_entity.type
_entity.pdbx_description
1 polymer ?
#
loop_
_entity_poly.entity_id
_entity_poly.type
_entity_poly.pdbx_seq_one_letter_code
_entity_poly.pdbx_strand_id
1 'polypeptide(L)'
;MNIARMYTIALGSFGYTEDEARFLYLVAAHSGYFTCQQFLRFIDGKPGKRSLSFVRKLVEQGHASARPYLRNGKVYHVFARNLYEAIGKDNVRFRRKHSTEYIRTRLAALDFILGRLDWKFLESESEKVRLFTEQLGIDKKYL
;
A
#
# COMPACT_ATOMS: atom_id res chain seq x y z
N MET A 1 2.72 4.22 12.51
CA MET A 1 3.14 4.89 11.26
C MET A 1 2.28 6.13 11.19
N ASN A 2 2.87 7.29 10.98
CA ASN A 2 2.11 8.53 10.97
C ASN A 2 1.60 8.80 9.54
N ILE A 3 0.44 8.22 9.20
CA ILE A 3 -0.25 8.53 7.94
C ILE A 3 -0.94 9.87 8.14
N ALA A 4 -0.66 10.83 7.26
CA ALA A 4 -1.33 12.13 7.32
C ALA A 4 -2.84 11.94 7.19
N ARG A 5 -3.61 12.49 8.14
CA ARG A 5 -5.08 12.35 8.21
C ARG A 5 -5.78 12.79 6.92
N MET A 6 -5.19 13.73 6.18
CA MET A 6 -5.72 14.15 4.87
C MET A 6 -5.84 12.98 3.88
N TYR A 7 -4.90 12.03 3.90
CA TYR A 7 -4.91 10.89 2.99
C TYR A 7 -5.96 9.85 3.37
N THR A 8 -6.21 9.64 4.66
CA THR A 8 -7.28 8.74 5.10
C THR A 8 -8.66 9.31 4.80
N ILE A 9 -8.84 10.63 4.94
CA ILE A 9 -10.08 11.34 4.52
C ILE A 9 -10.28 11.26 3.01
N ALA A 10 -9.22 11.50 2.22
CA ALA A 10 -9.30 11.46 0.76
C ALA A 10 -9.68 10.06 0.26
N LEU A 11 -9.06 9.01 0.81
CA LEU A 11 -9.46 7.63 0.53
C LEU A 11 -10.87 7.33 1.05
N GLY A 12 -11.25 7.82 2.23
CA GLY A 12 -12.59 7.69 2.78
C GLY A 12 -13.70 8.26 1.88
N SER A 13 -13.38 9.29 1.09
CA SER A 13 -14.31 9.88 0.10
C SER A 13 -14.69 8.92 -1.04
N PHE A 14 -13.92 7.84 -1.25
CA PHE A 14 -14.27 6.75 -2.16
C PHE A 14 -15.13 5.65 -1.50
N GLY A 15 -15.54 5.84 -0.24
CA GLY A 15 -16.37 4.89 0.53
C GLY A 15 -15.58 3.87 1.35
N TYR A 16 -14.31 4.13 1.64
CA TYR A 16 -13.49 3.29 2.53
C TYR A 16 -13.66 3.71 4.00
N THR A 17 -13.73 2.72 4.89
CA THR A 17 -13.62 2.95 6.34
C THR A 17 -12.20 3.40 6.69
N GLU A 18 -12.01 3.99 7.87
CA GLU A 18 -10.68 4.45 8.31
C GLU A 18 -9.62 3.33 8.23
N ASP A 19 -9.94 2.12 8.68
CA ASP A 19 -9.02 0.97 8.60
C ASP A 19 -8.70 0.58 7.15
N GLU A 20 -9.69 0.58 6.27
CA GLU A 20 -9.49 0.28 4.85
C GLU A 20 -8.66 1.36 4.16
N ALA A 21 -8.91 2.64 4.48
CA ALA A 21 -8.16 3.78 3.97
C ALA A 21 -6.69 3.73 4.40
N ARG A 22 -6.43 3.47 5.68
CA ARG A 22 -5.06 3.31 6.21
C ARG A 22 -4.33 2.15 5.55
N PHE A 23 -5.01 1.02 5.36
CA PHE A 23 -4.43 -0.13 4.67
C PHE A 23 -4.17 0.17 3.19
N LEU A 24 -5.11 0.80 2.49
CA LEU A 24 -4.94 1.17 1.08
C LEU A 24 -3.81 2.17 0.88
N TYR A 25 -3.64 3.12 1.79
CA TYR A 25 -2.48 4.01 1.79
C TYR A 25 -1.18 3.21 1.84
N LEU A 26 -1.05 2.27 2.79
CA LEU A 26 0.14 1.41 2.93
C LEU A 26 0.42 0.61 1.65
N VAL A 27 -0.61 0.00 1.08
CA VAL A 27 -0.49 -0.76 -0.16
C VAL A 27 -0.04 0.15 -1.30
N ALA A 28 -0.70 1.29 -1.52
CA ALA A 28 -0.39 2.20 -2.62
C ALA A 28 1.01 2.84 -2.47
N ALA A 29 1.41 3.17 -1.24
CA ALA A 29 2.70 3.76 -0.93
C ALA A 29 3.87 2.77 -1.09
N HIS A 30 3.65 1.49 -0.79
CA HIS A 30 4.75 0.56 -0.58
C HIS A 30 4.64 -0.80 -1.28
N SER A 31 3.60 -1.09 -2.05
CA SER A 31 3.49 -2.41 -2.69
C SER A 31 2.80 -2.38 -4.05
N GLY A 32 1.64 -1.75 -4.12
CA GLY A 32 0.66 -1.92 -5.21
C GLY A 32 -0.09 -3.25 -5.13
N TYR A 33 0.43 -4.25 -4.40
CA TYR A 33 -0.15 -5.58 -4.29
C TYR A 33 -0.43 -5.96 -2.85
N PHE A 34 -1.48 -6.74 -2.62
CA PHE A 34 -1.75 -7.29 -1.30
C PHE A 34 -2.56 -8.59 -1.36
N THR A 35 -2.65 -9.29 -0.24
CA THR A 35 -3.55 -10.44 -0.02
C THR A 35 -4.60 -10.15 1.05
N CYS A 36 -5.72 -10.89 1.06
CA CYS A 36 -6.71 -10.76 2.13
C CYS A 36 -6.10 -11.03 3.53
N GLN A 37 -5.12 -11.92 3.63
CA GLN A 37 -4.46 -12.24 4.90
C GLN A 37 -3.67 -11.04 5.43
N GLN A 38 -3.01 -10.28 4.56
CA GLN A 38 -2.31 -9.05 4.95
C GLN A 38 -3.27 -7.98 5.47
N PHE A 39 -4.44 -7.83 4.83
CA PHE A 39 -5.48 -6.94 5.35
C PHE A 39 -6.00 -7.38 6.71
N LEU A 40 -6.29 -8.67 6.88
CA LEU A 40 -6.76 -9.22 8.16
C LEU A 40 -5.73 -9.02 9.28
N ARG A 41 -4.45 -9.28 8.99
CA ARG A 41 -3.35 -9.03 9.93
C ARG A 41 -3.25 -7.55 10.31
N PHE A 42 -3.47 -6.64 9.35
CA PHE A 42 -3.41 -5.21 9.61
C PHE A 42 -4.50 -4.73 10.58
N ILE A 43 -5.73 -5.23 10.42
CA ILE A 43 -6.88 -4.83 11.26
C ILE A 43 -7.03 -5.67 12.53
N ASP A 44 -6.07 -6.55 12.83
CA ASP A 44 -6.16 -7.58 13.88
C ASP A 44 -7.49 -8.36 13.85
N GLY A 45 -7.94 -8.70 12.65
CA GLY A 45 -9.27 -9.23 12.37
C GLY A 45 -9.28 -10.72 12.10
N LYS A 46 -10.41 -11.37 12.42
CA LYS A 46 -10.67 -12.75 12.01
C LYS A 46 -11.09 -12.83 10.54
N PRO A 47 -10.73 -13.89 9.80
CA PRO A 47 -11.26 -14.14 8.46
C PRO A 47 -12.80 -14.11 8.45
N GLY A 48 -13.39 -13.52 7.41
CA GLY A 48 -14.85 -13.49 7.28
C GLY A 48 -15.37 -12.37 6.39
N LYS A 49 -16.60 -11.92 6.69
CA LYS A 49 -17.35 -10.96 5.87
C LYS A 49 -16.59 -9.66 5.59
N ARG A 50 -15.80 -9.17 6.57
CA ARG A 50 -15.11 -7.88 6.48
C ARG A 50 -14.02 -7.84 5.41
N SER A 51 -13.17 -8.87 5.31
CA SER A 51 -12.14 -8.91 4.27
C SER A 51 -12.74 -9.15 2.88
N LEU A 52 -13.80 -9.96 2.80
CA LEU A 52 -14.54 -10.19 1.56
C LEU A 52 -15.28 -8.94 1.07
N SER A 53 -15.93 -8.19 1.97
CA SER A 53 -16.62 -6.94 1.62
C SER A 53 -15.63 -5.88 1.14
N PHE A 54 -14.47 -5.78 1.79
CA PHE A 54 -13.42 -4.86 1.39
C PHE A 54 -12.92 -5.15 -0.02
N VAL A 55 -12.48 -6.38 -0.31
CA VAL A 55 -11.95 -6.71 -1.64
C VAL A 55 -13.02 -6.69 -2.72
N ARG A 56 -14.27 -7.06 -2.39
CA ARG A 56 -15.38 -6.97 -3.33
C ARG A 56 -15.62 -5.50 -3.71
N LYS A 57 -15.74 -4.61 -2.73
CA LYS A 57 -15.88 -3.16 -2.96
C LYS A 57 -14.74 -2.60 -3.81
N LEU A 58 -13.50 -2.95 -3.47
CA LEU A 58 -12.31 -2.49 -4.19
C LEU A 58 -12.31 -2.92 -5.67
N VAL A 59 -12.79 -4.13 -5.97
CA VAL A 59 -12.89 -4.64 -7.34
C VAL A 59 -14.10 -4.07 -8.08
N GLU A 60 -15.28 -4.00 -7.44
CA GLU A 60 -16.52 -3.45 -8.01
C GLU A 60 -16.38 -1.97 -8.38
N GLN A 61 -15.64 -1.20 -7.58
CA GLN A 61 -15.32 0.20 -7.87
C GLN A 61 -14.21 0.38 -8.94
N GLY A 62 -13.67 -0.71 -9.49
CA GLY A 62 -12.58 -0.66 -10.47
C GLY A 62 -11.24 -0.18 -9.89
N HIS A 63 -11.10 -0.19 -8.57
CA HIS A 63 -9.90 0.30 -7.88
C HIS A 63 -8.75 -0.73 -7.85
N ALA A 64 -9.09 -2.02 -7.88
CA ALA A 64 -8.13 -3.11 -7.97
C ALA A 64 -8.61 -4.25 -8.88
N SER A 65 -7.66 -5.11 -9.27
CA SER A 65 -7.95 -6.38 -9.95
C SER A 65 -7.51 -7.55 -9.08
N ALA A 66 -8.25 -8.65 -9.12
CA ALA A 66 -7.88 -9.89 -8.47
C ALA A 66 -7.18 -10.83 -9.47
N ARG A 67 -6.13 -11.52 -9.02
CA ARG A 67 -5.47 -12.59 -9.78
C ARG A 67 -5.28 -13.83 -8.91
N PRO A 68 -5.45 -15.04 -9.48
CA PRO A 68 -5.03 -16.26 -8.82
C PRO A 68 -3.54 -16.18 -8.48
N TYR A 69 -3.20 -16.69 -7.31
CA TYR A 69 -1.85 -16.78 -6.80
C TYR A 69 -1.68 -18.12 -6.07
N LEU A 70 -0.44 -18.59 -5.93
CA LEU A 70 -0.06 -19.92 -5.43
C LEU A 70 -1.01 -20.52 -4.38
N ARG A 71 -1.26 -21.83 -4.46
CA ARG A 71 -2.08 -22.61 -3.50
C ARG A 71 -3.48 -22.01 -3.26
N ASN A 72 -4.20 -21.68 -4.33
CA ASN A 72 -5.56 -21.11 -4.31
C ASN A 72 -5.68 -19.73 -3.62
N GLY A 73 -4.56 -19.03 -3.41
CA GLY A 73 -4.55 -17.66 -2.93
C GLY A 73 -5.06 -16.68 -3.99
N LYS A 74 -5.47 -15.49 -3.54
CA LYS A 74 -5.75 -14.35 -4.43
C LYS A 74 -4.82 -13.20 -4.06
N VAL A 75 -4.23 -12.59 -5.08
CA VAL A 75 -3.50 -11.33 -4.97
C VAL A 75 -4.34 -10.25 -5.62
N TYR A 76 -4.40 -9.10 -4.95
CA TYR A 76 -5.11 -7.93 -5.41
C TYR A 76 -4.09 -6.87 -5.82
N HIS A 77 -4.24 -6.35 -7.03
CA HIS A 77 -3.41 -5.29 -7.58
C HIS A 77 -4.19 -3.98 -7.59
N VAL A 78 -3.77 -3.01 -6.77
CA VAL A 78 -4.32 -1.65 -6.76
C VAL A 78 -3.70 -0.89 -7.92
N PHE A 79 -4.51 -0.47 -8.88
CA PHE A 79 -4.04 0.17 -10.11
C PHE A 79 -4.73 1.49 -10.44
N ALA A 80 -5.85 1.80 -9.78
CA ALA A 80 -6.65 2.95 -10.16
C ALA A 80 -5.97 4.27 -9.79
N ARG A 81 -5.81 5.12 -10.81
CA ARG A 81 -5.03 6.36 -10.75
C ARG A 81 -5.59 7.35 -9.72
N ASN A 82 -6.91 7.44 -9.59
CA ASN A 82 -7.60 8.30 -8.64
C ASN A 82 -7.19 8.04 -7.17
N LEU A 83 -6.97 6.78 -6.77
CA LEU A 83 -6.50 6.45 -5.42
C LEU A 83 -5.06 6.93 -5.18
N TYR A 84 -4.21 6.82 -6.20
CA TYR A 84 -2.83 7.30 -6.13
C TYR A 84 -2.77 8.83 -6.11
N GLU A 85 -3.59 9.51 -6.91
CA GLU A 85 -3.71 10.98 -6.91
C GLU A 85 -4.20 11.50 -5.56
N ALA A 86 -5.21 10.85 -4.96
CA ALA A 86 -5.76 11.21 -3.66
C ALA A 86 -4.73 11.19 -2.51
N ILE A 87 -3.64 10.45 -2.67
CA ILE A 87 -2.56 10.35 -1.68
C ILE A 87 -1.24 11.00 -2.14
N GLY A 88 -1.28 11.78 -3.24
CA GLY A 88 -0.09 12.46 -3.78
C GLY A 88 0.97 11.53 -4.37
N LYS A 89 0.58 10.35 -4.88
CA LYS A 89 1.46 9.29 -5.41
C LYS A 89 1.14 8.88 -6.86
N ASP A 90 0.62 9.81 -7.64
CA ASP A 90 0.21 9.61 -9.05
C ASP A 90 1.30 8.97 -9.95
N ASN A 91 2.58 9.29 -9.70
CA ASN A 91 3.72 8.85 -10.50
C ASN A 91 4.36 7.53 -10.05
N VAL A 92 3.77 6.82 -9.09
CA VAL A 92 4.36 5.60 -8.56
C VAL A 92 4.18 4.42 -9.54
N ARG A 93 5.26 3.66 -9.78
CA ARG A 93 5.26 2.50 -10.71
C ARG A 93 4.40 1.33 -10.22
N PHE A 94 3.98 1.31 -8.96
CA PHE A 94 3.22 0.21 -8.35
C PHE A 94 1.84 0.00 -8.99
N ARG A 95 1.28 1.01 -9.67
CA ARG A 95 0.03 0.87 -10.43
C ARG A 95 0.14 0.06 -11.72
N ARG A 96 1.35 -0.12 -12.26
CA ARG A 96 1.56 -0.85 -13.52
C ARG A 96 1.51 -2.36 -13.29
N LYS A 97 1.24 -3.14 -14.33
CA LYS A 97 1.32 -4.62 -14.26
C LYS A 97 2.79 -5.02 -14.19
N HIS A 98 3.11 -5.97 -13.31
CA HIS A 98 4.47 -6.48 -13.12
C HIS A 98 4.52 -8.01 -13.21
N SER A 99 5.74 -8.56 -13.28
CA SER A 99 6.00 -10.01 -13.29
C SER A 99 5.64 -10.66 -11.94
N THR A 100 5.52 -11.98 -11.93
CA THR A 100 5.22 -12.76 -10.73
C THR A 100 6.29 -12.61 -9.65
N GLU A 101 7.56 -12.55 -10.05
CA GLU A 101 8.72 -12.33 -9.17
C GLU A 101 8.64 -10.96 -8.51
N TYR A 102 8.29 -9.93 -9.28
CA TYR A 102 8.09 -8.59 -8.73
C TYR A 102 6.95 -8.60 -7.71
N ILE A 103 5.82 -9.22 -8.04
CA ILE A 103 4.67 -9.34 -7.13
C ILE A 103 5.09 -10.02 -5.82
N ARG A 104 5.87 -11.12 -5.89
CA ARG A 104 6.42 -11.79 -4.69
C ARG A 104 7.22 -10.83 -3.82
N THR A 105 8.15 -10.09 -4.41
CA THR A 105 8.97 -9.10 -3.70
C THR A 105 8.11 -8.02 -3.06
N ARG A 106 7.06 -7.55 -3.75
CA ARG A 106 6.15 -6.52 -3.21
C ARG A 106 5.33 -7.03 -2.04
N LEU A 107 4.84 -8.27 -2.11
CA LEU A 107 4.11 -8.90 -1.01
C LEU A 107 5.01 -9.06 0.23
N ALA A 108 6.25 -9.52 0.04
CA ALA A 108 7.22 -9.63 1.15
C ALA A 108 7.58 -8.26 1.74
N ALA A 109 7.75 -7.24 0.90
CA ALA A 109 7.97 -5.86 1.37
C ALA A 109 6.78 -5.33 2.17
N LEU A 110 5.56 -5.64 1.75
CA LEU A 110 4.36 -5.28 2.51
C LEU A 110 4.31 -6.01 3.86
N ASP A 111 4.63 -7.31 3.92
CA ASP A 111 4.69 -8.06 5.19
C ASP A 111 5.69 -7.47 6.18
N PHE A 112 6.84 -6.97 5.69
CA PHE A 112 7.84 -6.29 6.49
C PHE A 112 7.28 -4.99 7.10
N ILE A 113 6.56 -4.19 6.31
CA ILE A 113 5.97 -2.93 6.76
C ILE A 113 4.85 -3.17 7.77
N LEU A 114 3.97 -4.12 7.48
CA LEU A 114 2.87 -4.49 8.38
C LEU A 114 3.39 -5.05 9.71
N GLY A 115 4.58 -5.64 9.73
CA GLY A 115 5.23 -6.10 10.97
C GLY A 115 5.90 -4.99 11.79
N ARG A 116 6.04 -3.78 11.25
CA ARG A 116 6.79 -2.66 11.86
C ARG A 116 6.08 -1.34 11.64
N LEU A 117 4.78 -1.31 11.91
CA LEU A 117 3.98 -0.11 11.71
C LEU A 117 4.48 1.06 12.55
N ASP A 118 5.12 0.82 13.68
CA ASP A 118 5.74 1.85 14.55
C ASP A 118 6.92 2.59 13.88
N TRP A 119 7.51 2.05 12.82
CA TRP A 119 8.66 2.65 12.15
C TRP A 119 8.27 3.80 11.21
N LYS A 120 9.23 4.71 10.97
CA LYS A 120 9.13 5.73 9.93
C LYS A 120 9.72 5.20 8.63
N PHE A 121 8.87 4.97 7.64
CA PHE A 121 9.30 4.60 6.30
C PHE A 121 9.49 5.86 5.44
N LEU A 122 10.59 5.92 4.70
CA LEU A 122 10.87 6.99 3.74
C LEU A 122 10.31 6.57 2.39
N GLU A 123 9.23 7.21 1.99
CA GLU A 123 8.43 6.80 0.84
C GLU A 123 8.96 7.40 -0.46
N SER A 124 9.45 8.64 -0.39
CA SER A 124 9.95 9.40 -1.54
C SER A 124 11.47 9.43 -1.59
N GLU A 125 12.03 9.62 -2.78
CA GLU A 125 13.46 9.86 -2.96
C GLU A 125 13.90 11.12 -2.23
N SER A 126 13.09 12.19 -2.29
CA SER A 126 13.35 13.45 -1.58
C SER A 126 13.43 13.26 -0.07
N GLU A 127 12.58 12.43 0.54
CA GLU A 127 12.70 12.08 1.97
C GLU A 127 13.99 11.33 2.30
N LYS A 128 14.43 10.42 1.42
CA LYS A 128 15.70 9.69 1.62
C LYS A 128 16.88 10.63 1.52
N VAL A 129 16.93 11.44 0.46
CA VAL A 129 17.98 12.45 0.26
C VAL A 129 18.01 13.38 1.47
N ARG A 130 16.86 13.88 1.91
CA ARG A 130 16.76 14.73 3.10
C ARG A 130 17.32 14.06 4.34
N LEU A 131 16.98 12.81 4.60
CA LEU A 131 17.54 12.06 5.74
C LEU A 131 19.07 12.00 5.65
N PHE A 132 19.59 11.58 4.49
CA PHE A 132 21.03 11.40 4.31
C PHE A 132 21.79 12.71 4.39
N THR A 133 21.30 13.79 3.79
CA THR A 133 22.00 15.08 3.76
C THR A 133 21.80 15.88 5.04
N GLU A 134 20.57 16.00 5.55
CA GLU A 134 20.25 16.91 6.66
C GLU A 134 20.44 16.27 8.03
N GLN A 135 20.17 14.96 8.16
CA GLN A 135 20.26 14.29 9.47
C GLN A 135 21.53 13.47 9.64
N LEU A 136 22.04 12.87 8.57
CA LEU A 136 23.25 12.02 8.60
C LEU A 136 24.50 12.73 8.08
N GLY A 137 24.37 13.95 7.53
CA GLY A 137 25.50 14.75 7.08
C GLY A 137 26.26 14.19 5.86
N ILE A 138 25.64 13.30 5.10
CA ILE A 138 26.23 12.75 3.87
C ILE A 138 26.15 13.81 2.78
N ASP A 139 27.30 14.12 2.17
CA ASP A 139 27.37 15.06 1.06
C ASP A 139 26.58 14.51 -0.14
N LYS A 140 25.74 15.37 -0.75
CA LYS A 140 24.87 15.02 -1.87
C LYS A 140 25.65 14.44 -3.07
N LYS A 141 26.95 14.73 -3.20
CA LYS A 141 27.80 14.15 -4.26
C LYS A 141 27.96 12.63 -4.18
N TYR A 142 27.61 12.02 -3.05
CA TYR A 142 27.68 10.56 -2.83
C TYR A 142 26.32 9.85 -2.92
N LEU A 143 25.24 10.57 -3.26
CA LEU A 143 23.87 10.05 -3.41
C LEU A 143 23.47 10.03 -4.88
#